data_AF-A0AAV8ZQ88-F1
#
_entry.id   AF-A0AAV8ZQ88-F1
#
_cell.length_a   1.000
_cell.length_b   1.000
_cell.length_c   1.000
_cell.angle_alpha   90.00
_cell.angle_beta   90.00
_cell.angle_gamma   90.00
#
_symmetry.space_group_name_H-M   'P 1'
#
loop_
_entity.id
_entity.type
_entity.pdbx_description
1 polymer ?
#
loop_
_entity_poly.entity_id
_entity_poly.type
_entity_poly.pdbx_seq_one_letter_code
_entity_poly.pdbx_strand_id
1 'polypeptide(L)' 'MHTYVQDLLFEEAAEIYKFIVLEKGHFYVCGDCKMAEEVCQTLKTIIQIYGNMNDNQILSFMSSLKESIYL' A
#
# COMPACT_ATOMS: atom_id res chain seq x y z
N MET A 1 18.19 11.23 12.89
CA MET A 1 17.51 10.32 11.94
C MET A 1 16.02 10.59 12.10
N HIS A 2 15.32 10.92 11.02
CA HIS A 2 13.87 11.11 11.06
C HIS A 2 13.21 9.83 10.54
N THR A 3 12.19 9.36 11.25
CA THR A 3 11.35 8.23 10.87
C THR A 3 10.01 8.78 10.42
N TYR A 4 9.56 8.37 9.24
CA TYR A 4 8.27 8.71 8.66
C TYR A 4 7.35 7.48 8.65
N VAL A 5 6.06 7.71 8.40
CA VAL A 5 5.05 6.65 8.35
C VAL A 5 5.33 5.63 7.23
N GLN A 6 5.89 6.07 6.11
CA GLN A 6 6.30 5.18 5.03
C GLN A 6 7.49 4.29 5.38
N ASP A 7 8.35 4.70 6.33
CA ASP A 7 9.46 3.88 6.79
C ASP A 7 8.93 2.72 7.64
N LEU A 8 8.05 3.04 8.60
CA LEU A 8 7.36 2.05 9.45
C LEU A 8 6.51 1.08 8.62
N LEU A 9 5.83 1.58 7.58
CA LEU A 9 5.04 0.74 6.68
C LEU A 9 5.92 -0.30 5.97
N PHE A 10 7.14 0.07 5.60
CA PHE A 10 8.08 -0.83 4.94
C PHE A 10 8.74 -1.82 5.90
N GLU A 11 8.99 -1.42 7.15
CA GLU A 11 9.46 -2.33 8.20
C GLU A 11 8.47 -3.49 8.43
N GLU A 12 7.16 -3.22 8.37
CA GLU A 12 6.09 -4.21 8.55
C GLU A 12 5.56 -4.82 7.23
N ALA A 13 6.33 -4.74 6.14
CA ALA A 13 5.87 -5.04 4.79
C ALA A 13 5.19 -6.42 4.62
N ALA A 14 5.71 -7.45 5.29
CA ALA A 14 5.15 -8.80 5.20
C ALA A 14 3.72 -8.88 5.76
N GLU A 15 3.48 -8.22 6.89
CA GLU A 15 2.17 -8.22 7.54
C GLU A 15 1.19 -7.31 6.79
N ILE A 16 1.66 -6.17 6.29
CA ILE A 16 0.87 -5.28 5.42
C ILE A 16 0.40 -6.01 4.16
N TYR A 17 1.30 -6.77 3.50
CA TYR A 17 0.91 -7.59 2.35
C TYR A 17 -0.18 -8.59 2.71
N LYS A 18 -0.02 -9.31 3.83
CA LYS A 18 -1.02 -10.26 4.30
C LYS A 18 -2.38 -9.59 4.51
N PHE A 19 -2.45 -8.49 5.25
CA PHE A 19 -3.72 -7.81 5.54
C PHE A 19 -4.39 -7.28 4.27
N ILE A 20 -3.65 -6.61 3.40
CA ILE A 20 -4.24 -5.95 2.23
C ILE A 20 -4.57 -6.94 1.12
N VAL A 21 -3.68 -7.88 0.81
CA VAL A 21 -3.81 -8.76 -0.36
C VAL A 21 -4.48 -10.08 -0.02
N LEU A 22 -4.10 -10.72 1.08
CA LEU A 22 -4.60 -12.06 1.43
C LEU A 22 -5.92 -11.98 2.19
N GLU A 23 -6.05 -11.01 3.10
CA GLU A 23 -7.23 -10.84 3.95
C GLU A 23 -8.23 -9.80 3.42
N LYS A 24 -7.90 -9.14 2.31
CA LYS A 24 -8.75 -8.11 1.66
C LYS A 24 -9.11 -6.94 2.58
N GLY A 25 -8.16 -6.54 3.43
CA GLY A 25 -8.29 -5.40 4.32
C GLY A 25 -8.36 -4.07 3.58
N HIS A 26 -8.81 -3.04 4.29
CA HIS A 26 -8.89 -1.67 3.79
C HIS A 26 -7.66 -0.85 4.21
N PHE A 27 -7.25 0.08 3.37
CA PHE A 27 -6.11 0.95 3.61
C PHE A 27 -6.54 2.41 3.55
N TYR A 28 -6.30 3.18 4.62
CA TYR A 28 -6.72 4.56 4.75
C TYR A 28 -5.50 5.48 4.91
N VAL A 29 -5.53 6.62 4.22
CA VAL A 29 -4.48 7.64 4.29
C VAL A 29 -5.15 9.00 4.39
N CYS A 30 -4.72 9.83 5.34
CA CYS A 30 -5.21 11.19 5.55
C CYS A 30 -4.06 12.11 5.96
N GLY A 31 -3.96 13.28 5.34
CA GLY A 31 -2.93 14.28 5.59
C GLY A 31 -2.61 15.06 4.32
N ASP A 32 -1.41 15.63 4.22
CA ASP A 32 -1.02 16.40 3.04
C ASP A 32 -0.77 15.52 1.80
N CYS A 33 -0.82 16.14 0.63
CA CYS A 33 -0.67 15.45 -0.65
C CYS A 33 0.67 14.72 -0.78
N LYS A 34 1.75 15.27 -0.21
CA LYS A 34 3.09 14.70 -0.36
C LYS A 34 3.22 13.44 0.49
N MET A 35 2.76 13.49 1.74
CA MET A 35 2.69 12.31 2.60
C MET A 35 1.81 11.22 1.99
N ALA A 36 0.63 11.58 1.47
CA ALA A 36 -0.28 10.60 0.87
C ALA A 36 0.32 9.88 -0.34
N GLU A 37 1.05 10.62 -1.20
CA GLU A 37 1.76 10.07 -2.34
C GLU A 37 2.85 9.09 -1.91
N GLU A 38 3.68 9.46 -0.93
CA GLU A 38 4.79 8.64 -0.44
C GLU A 38 4.30 7.33 0.19
N VAL A 39 3.26 7.40 1.04
CA VAL A 39 2.63 6.22 1.64
C VAL A 39 2.03 5.30 0.57
N CYS A 40 1.34 5.86 -0.43
CA CYS A 40 0.79 5.06 -1.53
C CYS A 40 1.89 4.39 -2.37
N GLN A 41 3.01 5.08 -2.58
CA GLN A 41 4.14 4.52 -3.31
C GLN A 41 4.79 3.36 -2.54
N THR A 42 4.96 3.49 -1.22
CA THR A 42 5.47 2.41 -0.38
C THR A 42 4.53 1.20 -0.39
N LEU A 43 3.21 1.41 -0.27
CA LEU A 43 2.24 0.31 -0.34
C LEU A 43 2.33 -0.44 -1.68
N LYS A 44 2.45 0.27 -2.80
CA LYS A 44 2.68 -0.34 -4.12
C LYS A 44 3.93 -1.21 -4.12
N THR A 45 5.04 -0.69 -3.64
CA THR A 45 6.31 -1.41 -3.59
C THR A 45 6.22 -2.68 -2.75
N ILE A 46 5.56 -2.63 -1.59
CA ILE A 46 5.33 -3.80 -0.73
C ILE A 46 4.56 -4.88 -1.51
N ILE A 47 3.45 -4.51 -2.15
CA ILE A 47 2.61 -5.47 -2.89
C ILE A 47 3.35 -6.04 -4.11
N GLN A 48 4.14 -5.22 -4.81
CA GLN A 48 4.97 -5.70 -5.93
C GLN A 48 6.00 -6.74 -5.47
N ILE A 49 6.72 -6.48 -4.37
CA ILE A 49 7.76 -7.38 -3.85
C ILE A 49 7.15 -8.70 -3.37
N TYR A 50 6.15 -8.63 -2.49
CA TYR A 50 5.59 -9.84 -1.85
C TYR A 50 4.60 -10.59 -2.75
N GLY A 51 3.94 -9.90 -3.68
CA GLY A 51 3.02 -10.48 -4.64
C GLY A 51 3.64 -10.85 -5.98
N ASN A 52 4.93 -10.54 -6.21
CA ASN A 52 5.61 -10.68 -7.50
C ASN A 52 4.81 -10.06 -8.67
N MET A 53 4.20 -8.89 -8.42
CA MET A 53 3.36 -8.20 -9.39
C MET A 53 4.20 -7.27 -10.27
N ASN A 54 3.97 -7.32 -11.57
CA ASN A 54 4.49 -6.32 -12.50
C ASN A 54 3.70 -5.00 -12.42
N ASP A 55 4.19 -3.96 -13.10
CA ASP A 55 3.59 -2.61 -13.07
C ASP A 55 2.10 -2.59 -13.47
N ASN A 56 1.69 -3.36 -14.46
CA ASN A 56 0.29 -3.41 -14.88
C ASN A 56 -0.59 -4.09 -13.84
N GLN A 57 -0.10 -5.17 -13.22
CA GLN A 57 -0.81 -5.89 -12.16
C GLN A 57 -0.99 -5.01 -10.92
N ILE A 58 0.03 -4.29 -10.48
CA ILE A 58 -0.09 -3.41 -9.31
C ILE A 58 -1.02 -2.21 -9.59
N LEU A 59 -0.99 -1.66 -10.81
CA LEU A 59 -1.90 -0.57 -11.18
C LEU A 59 -3.37 -1.02 -11.11
N SER A 60 -3.66 -2.21 -11.64
CA SER A 60 -5.00 -2.81 -11.57
C SER A 60 -5.41 -3.12 -10.13
N PHE A 61 -4.50 -3.67 -9.32
CA PHE A 61 -4.75 -3.95 -7.91
C PHE A 61 -5.07 -2.68 -7.12
N MET A 62 -4.26 -1.63 -7.27
CA MET A 62 -4.45 -0.35 -6.57
C MET A 62 -5.75 0.35 -7.00
N SER A 63 -6.20 0.19 -8.26
CA SER A 63 -7.53 0.66 -8.68
C SER A 63 -8.63 -0.08 -7.91
N SER A 64 -8.52 -1.41 -7.86
CA SER A 64 -9.51 -2.27 -7.20
C SER A 64 -9.57 -2.00 -5.68
N LEU A 65 -8.42 -1.75 -5.05
CA LEU A 65 -8.34 -1.41 -3.62
C LEU A 65 -8.99 -0.06 -3.29
N LYS A 66 -8.91 0.92 -4.20
CA LYS A 66 -9.61 2.20 -4.01
C LYS A 66 -11.12 2.04 -4.15
N GLU A 67 -11.56 1.20 -5.09
CA GLU A 67 -12.98 0.92 -5.31
C GLU A 67 -13.59 0.15 -4.14
N SER A 68 -12.85 -0.77 -3.50
CA SER A 68 -13.36 -1.59 -2.39
C SER A 68 -13.67 -0.79 -1.11
N ILE A 69 -13.18 0.45 -1.00
CA ILE A 69 -13.44 1.34 0.14
C ILE A 69 -14.79 2.07 0.00
N TYR A 70 -15.43 2.03 -1.17
CA TYR A 70 -16.77 2.58 -1.38
C TYR A 70 -17.87 1.57 -0.99
N LEU A 71 -18.21 1.54 0.31
CA LEU A 71 -19.52 1.16 0.83
C LEU A 71 -19.99 2.23 1.82
#